data_AF-A0A7S1RMB3-F1
#
_entry.id   AF-A0A7S1RMB3-F1
#
_cell.length_a   1.000
_cell.length_b   1.000
_cell.length_c   1.000
_cell.angle_alpha   90.00
_cell.angle_beta   90.00
_cell.angle_gamma   90.00
#
_symmetry.space_group_name_H-M   'P 1'
#
loop_
_entity.id
_entity.type
_entity.pdbx_description
1 polymer ?
#
loop_
_entity_poly.entity_id
_entity_poly.type
_entity_poly.pdbx_seq_one_letter_code
_entity_poly.pdbx_strand_id
1 'polypeptide(L)'
;QLMGWGGPPQQAWGYMPPQTPVMQQPPLFQPMPAVQLMNPVQQMQEPPLSACVLPPRPPEPPAAPSRPPASGPAIAALLAEESWRVTDMEPEVSFRPDNGMCCFQGRKSQAAAALARLRASPLAGMYSGSLLEEGQGRCQQRGYGTPLPRRCFSGVGLFASKDPAHRELLAGSEMSELHRWSSERGLGIANALAEIEQLCAFGAVSAEHFVEG
;
A
#
# COMPACT_ATOMS: atom_id res chain seq x y z
N GLN A 1 7.16 -7.78 -74.47
CA GLN A 1 7.68 -8.68 -73.41
C GLN A 1 6.98 -8.30 -72.11
N LEU A 2 5.97 -9.09 -71.73
CA LEU A 2 5.21 -8.92 -70.49
C LEU A 2 5.84 -9.83 -69.44
N MET A 3 6.44 -9.26 -68.40
CA MET A 3 6.98 -10.03 -67.28
C MET A 3 5.87 -10.27 -66.25
N GLY A 4 5.48 -11.53 -66.11
CA GLY A 4 4.51 -12.01 -65.13
C GLY A 4 5.11 -12.07 -63.73
N TRP A 5 4.33 -11.58 -62.76
CA TRP A 5 4.62 -11.68 -61.33
C TRP A 5 4.10 -13.01 -60.80
N GLY A 6 5.00 -13.90 -60.37
CA GLY A 6 4.66 -15.13 -59.65
C GLY A 6 4.39 -14.81 -58.19
N GLY A 7 3.15 -15.03 -57.74
CA GLY A 7 2.78 -14.96 -56.33
C GLY A 7 3.27 -16.18 -55.54
N PRO A 8 3.55 -16.04 -54.23
CA PRO A 8 4.02 -17.14 -53.40
C PRO A 8 2.91 -18.18 -53.14
N PRO A 9 3.29 -19.46 -52.90
CA PRO A 9 2.34 -20.52 -52.63
C PRO A 9 1.65 -20.32 -51.28
N GLN A 10 0.31 -20.40 -51.29
CA GLN A 10 -0.48 -20.45 -50.06
C GLN A 10 -0.21 -21.77 -49.34
N GLN A 11 0.37 -21.70 -48.15
CA GLN A 11 0.44 -22.83 -47.23
C GLN A 11 -0.92 -23.01 -46.57
N ALA A 12 -1.56 -24.15 -46.83
CA ALA A 12 -2.79 -24.56 -46.20
C ALA A 12 -2.53 -24.88 -44.72
N TRP A 13 -2.99 -24.03 -43.82
CA TRP A 13 -3.00 -24.31 -42.40
C TRP A 13 -4.10 -25.34 -42.11
N GLY A 14 -3.69 -26.58 -41.84
CA GLY A 14 -4.58 -27.64 -41.39
C GLY A 14 -5.22 -27.24 -40.06
N TYR A 15 -6.55 -27.13 -40.07
CA TYR A 15 -7.35 -26.87 -38.88
C TYR A 15 -7.34 -28.13 -38.00
N MET A 16 -6.48 -28.18 -36.98
CA MET A 16 -6.58 -29.20 -35.93
C MET A 16 -7.68 -28.78 -34.96
N PRO A 17 -8.73 -29.61 -34.74
CA PRO A 17 -9.73 -29.31 -33.73
C PRO A 17 -9.08 -29.28 -32.34
N PRO A 18 -9.50 -28.36 -31.45
CA PRO A 18 -8.98 -28.31 -30.09
C PRO A 18 -9.33 -29.61 -29.38
N GLN A 19 -8.31 -30.32 -28.89
CA GLN A 19 -8.53 -31.46 -28.01
C GLN A 19 -9.15 -30.93 -26.72
N THR A 20 -10.36 -31.37 -26.43
CA THR A 20 -11.01 -31.10 -25.15
C THR A 20 -10.17 -31.76 -24.05
N PRO A 21 -9.76 -31.01 -23.01
CA PRO A 21 -9.08 -31.61 -21.89
C PRO A 21 -10.04 -32.58 -21.22
N VAL A 22 -9.63 -33.85 -21.14
CA VAL A 22 -10.31 -34.88 -20.35
C VAL A 22 -10.33 -34.36 -18.91
N MET A 23 -11.53 -34.02 -18.41
CA MET A 23 -11.75 -33.77 -16.99
C MET A 23 -11.42 -35.06 -16.25
N GLN A 24 -10.21 -35.16 -15.71
CA GLN A 24 -9.87 -36.18 -14.73
C GLN A 24 -10.76 -35.91 -13.52
N GLN A 25 -11.60 -36.89 -13.18
CA GLN A 25 -12.37 -36.87 -11.94
C GLN A 25 -11.41 -36.60 -10.78
N PRO A 26 -11.70 -35.62 -9.91
CA PRO A 26 -10.90 -35.42 -8.73
C PRO A 26 -10.93 -36.70 -7.89
N PRO A 27 -9.79 -37.12 -7.32
CA PRO A 27 -9.75 -38.28 -6.45
C PRO A 27 -10.79 -38.09 -5.33
N LEU A 28 -11.59 -39.12 -5.11
CA LEU A 28 -12.55 -39.17 -4.01
C LEU A 28 -11.79 -38.81 -2.73
N PHE A 29 -12.22 -37.71 -2.10
CA PHE A 29 -11.71 -37.21 -0.84
C PHE A 29 -11.67 -38.36 0.16
N GLN A 30 -10.47 -38.87 0.45
CA GLN A 30 -10.30 -39.73 1.60
C GLN A 30 -10.51 -38.87 2.86
N PRO A 31 -11.32 -39.33 3.83
CA PRO A 31 -11.50 -38.62 5.08
C PRO A 31 -10.13 -38.49 5.75
N MET A 32 -9.67 -37.24 5.93
CA MET A 32 -8.45 -37.00 6.68
C MET A 32 -8.65 -37.52 8.11
N PRO A 33 -7.66 -38.21 8.70
CA PRO A 33 -7.73 -38.57 10.11
C PRO A 33 -7.91 -37.28 10.92
N ALA A 34 -8.81 -37.33 11.89
CA ALA A 34 -9.03 -36.23 12.81
C ALA A 34 -7.70 -35.81 13.42
N VAL A 35 -7.15 -34.69 12.95
CA VAL A 35 -5.98 -34.05 13.55
C VAL A 35 -6.44 -33.66 14.94
N GLN A 36 -5.93 -34.35 15.95
CA GLN A 36 -6.10 -33.92 17.33
C GLN A 36 -5.57 -32.48 17.41
N LEU A 37 -6.49 -31.55 17.66
CA LEU A 37 -6.21 -30.16 17.94
C LEU A 37 -5.44 -30.13 19.27
N MET A 38 -4.13 -30.38 19.21
CA MET A 38 -3.25 -30.14 20.35
C MET A 38 -3.23 -28.63 20.56
N ASN A 39 -3.90 -28.20 21.62
CA ASN A 39 -3.95 -26.83 22.13
C ASN A 39 -2.51 -26.33 22.35
N PRO A 40 -1.98 -25.35 21.59
CA PRO A 40 -0.64 -24.81 21.82
C PRO A 40 -0.60 -23.76 22.96
N VAL A 41 -1.53 -23.82 23.90
CA VAL A 41 -1.72 -22.81 24.98
C VAL A 41 -0.86 -23.10 26.22
N GLN A 42 0.13 -24.00 26.17
CA GLN A 42 0.90 -24.36 27.37
C GLN A 42 2.42 -24.19 27.32
N GLN A 43 2.99 -23.45 26.35
CA GLN A 43 4.45 -23.28 26.34
C GLN A 43 4.98 -21.88 25.97
N MET A 44 4.23 -20.83 26.31
CA MET A 44 4.86 -19.53 26.56
C MET A 44 5.35 -19.51 28.01
N GLN A 45 6.55 -20.04 28.23
CA GLN A 45 7.36 -19.64 29.38
C GLN A 45 7.70 -18.16 29.18
N GLU A 46 7.20 -17.31 30.08
CA GLU A 46 7.63 -15.92 30.16
C GLU A 46 9.16 -15.87 30.21
N PRO A 47 9.82 -15.17 29.28
CA PRO A 47 11.25 -14.96 29.38
C PRO A 47 11.52 -14.21 30.70
N PRO A 48 12.57 -14.59 31.47
CA PRO A 48 12.95 -13.82 32.64
C PRO A 48 13.17 -12.38 32.20
N LEU A 49 12.53 -11.44 32.89
CA LEU A 49 12.70 -10.00 32.74
C LEU A 49 14.19 -9.67 32.95
N SER A 50 14.99 -9.81 31.89
CA SER A 50 16.36 -9.34 31.86
C SER A 50 16.27 -7.83 31.90
N ALA A 51 16.79 -7.27 33.00
CA ALA A 51 16.92 -5.83 33.19
C ALA A 51 17.44 -5.19 31.90
N CYS A 52 16.62 -4.35 31.27
CA CYS A 52 17.03 -3.51 30.16
C CYS A 52 18.15 -2.60 30.66
N VAL A 53 19.40 -3.01 30.45
CA VAL A 53 20.56 -2.14 30.56
C VAL A 53 20.41 -1.12 29.44
N LEU A 54 19.94 0.09 29.80
CA LEU A 54 19.88 1.21 28.88
C LEU A 54 21.29 1.44 28.31
N PRO A 55 21.45 1.51 26.98
CA PRO A 55 22.72 1.86 26.39
C PRO A 55 23.15 3.25 26.90
N PRO A 56 24.46 3.47 27.10
CA PRO A 56 24.98 4.76 27.53
C PRO A 56 24.50 5.86 26.57
N ARG A 57 23.96 6.93 27.15
CA ARG A 57 23.44 8.10 26.44
C ARG A 57 24.53 8.64 25.51
N PRO A 58 24.28 8.80 24.20
CA PRO A 58 25.27 9.39 23.31
C PRO A 58 25.63 10.80 23.78
N PRO A 59 26.89 11.23 23.60
CA PRO A 59 27.32 12.57 24.00
C PRO A 59 26.47 13.62 23.31
N GLU A 60 25.95 14.55 24.12
CA GLU A 60 25.11 15.66 23.69
C GLU A 60 25.85 16.47 22.62
N PRO A 61 25.25 16.72 21.44
CA PRO A 61 25.91 17.52 20.41
C PRO A 61 26.16 18.94 20.93
N PRO A 62 27.28 19.57 20.57
CA PRO A 62 27.60 20.93 21.01
C PRO A 62 26.47 21.89 20.62
N ALA A 63 26.08 22.74 21.58
CA ALA A 63 25.05 23.74 21.42
C ALA A 63 25.26 24.52 20.10
N ALA A 64 24.24 24.48 19.23
CA ALA A 64 24.28 25.22 17.99
C ALA A 64 24.41 26.73 18.28
N PRO A 65 25.21 27.47 17.48
CA PRO A 65 25.37 28.90 17.65
C PRO A 65 24.01 29.61 17.54
N SER A 66 23.77 30.49 18.51
CA SER A 66 22.55 31.28 18.65
C SER A 66 22.31 32.08 17.38
N ARG A 67 21.21 31.80 16.67
CA ARG A 67 20.79 32.58 15.50
C ARG A 67 20.49 34.02 15.96
N PRO A 68 20.98 35.06 15.25
CA PRO A 68 20.62 36.43 15.58
C PRO A 68 19.11 36.65 15.43
N PRO A 69 18.50 37.53 16.26
CA PRO A 69 17.08 37.83 16.19
C PRO A 69 16.75 38.51 14.86
N ALA A 70 16.05 37.78 13.99
CA ALA A 70 15.50 38.35 12.76
C ALA A 70 14.49 39.44 13.13
N SER A 71 14.86 40.68 12.81
CA SER A 71 14.07 41.87 13.09
C SER A 71 12.95 41.99 12.04
N GLY A 72 11.69 41.99 12.49
CA GLY A 72 10.53 42.45 11.70
C GLY A 72 9.24 41.65 11.89
N PRO A 73 8.36 42.00 12.85
CA PRO A 73 7.05 41.34 13.06
C PRO A 73 6.01 41.60 11.94
N ALA A 74 6.31 42.46 10.95
CA ALA A 74 5.32 42.87 9.95
C ALA A 74 5.26 41.98 8.70
N ILE A 75 6.34 41.27 8.33
CA ILE A 75 6.36 40.44 7.10
C ILE A 75 5.89 39.00 7.38
N ALA A 76 6.09 38.48 8.59
CA ALA A 76 5.62 37.15 8.97
C ALA A 76 4.08 37.04 8.97
N ALA A 77 3.37 38.09 9.41
CA ALA A 77 1.90 38.11 9.43
C ALA A 77 1.28 38.12 8.03
N LEU A 78 1.88 38.85 7.07
CA LEU A 78 1.38 38.90 5.70
C LEU A 78 1.63 37.60 4.91
N LEU A 79 2.72 36.87 5.21
CA LEU A 79 2.98 35.57 4.58
C LEU A 79 2.15 34.43 5.21
N ALA A 80 1.77 34.55 6.48
CA ALA A 80 0.90 33.58 7.15
C ALA A 80 -0.57 33.67 6.65
N GLU A 81 -1.05 34.87 6.30
CA GLU A 81 -2.43 35.04 5.81
C GLU A 81 -2.65 34.61 4.35
N GLU A 82 -1.61 34.54 3.52
CA GLU A 82 -1.76 34.14 2.11
C GLU A 82 -1.67 32.60 1.93
N SER A 83 -1.11 31.89 2.91
CA SER A 83 -0.88 30.43 2.82
C SER A 83 -2.16 29.58 2.89
N TRP A 84 -3.28 30.09 3.42
CA TRP A 84 -4.51 29.31 3.57
C TRP A 84 -5.53 29.50 2.44
N ARG A 85 -5.36 30.51 1.58
CA ARG A 85 -6.32 30.80 0.49
C ARG A 85 -6.09 30.00 -0.79
N VAL A 86 -5.02 29.20 -0.88
CA VAL A 86 -4.68 28.44 -2.11
C VAL A 86 -5.14 26.97 -2.04
N THR A 87 -5.72 26.49 -0.94
CA THR A 87 -6.06 25.07 -0.77
C THR A 87 -7.38 24.60 -1.41
N ASP A 88 -8.18 25.49 -2.02
CA ASP A 88 -9.56 25.17 -2.40
C ASP A 88 -9.76 24.43 -3.72
N MET A 89 -8.72 24.24 -4.55
CA MET A 89 -8.87 23.58 -5.86
C MET A 89 -7.78 22.57 -6.19
N GLU A 90 -7.23 21.89 -5.19
CA GLU A 90 -6.34 20.78 -5.51
C GLU A 90 -7.17 19.63 -6.15
N PRO A 91 -6.79 19.16 -7.35
CA PRO A 91 -7.57 18.14 -8.04
C PRO A 91 -7.66 16.87 -7.20
N GLU A 92 -8.85 16.27 -7.18
CA GLU A 92 -9.05 14.95 -6.60
C GLU A 92 -8.43 13.90 -7.54
N VAL A 93 -7.62 13.02 -6.99
CA VAL A 93 -6.97 11.93 -7.71
C VAL A 93 -7.28 10.61 -7.05
N SER A 94 -7.09 9.53 -7.81
CA SER A 94 -7.16 8.17 -7.25
C SER A 94 -5.93 7.35 -7.62
N PHE A 95 -5.63 6.34 -6.82
CA PHE A 95 -4.65 5.31 -7.19
C PHE A 95 -5.08 3.95 -6.63
N ARG A 96 -4.51 2.89 -7.19
CA ARG A 96 -4.85 1.50 -6.85
C ARG A 96 -3.57 0.66 -6.76
N PRO A 97 -3.51 -0.33 -5.84
CA PRO A 97 -2.45 -1.33 -5.87
C PRO A 97 -2.51 -2.11 -7.19
N ASP A 98 -1.39 -2.74 -7.54
CA ASP A 98 -1.19 -3.49 -8.78
C ASP A 98 -2.17 -4.67 -8.91
N ASN A 99 -2.63 -5.21 -7.78
CA ASN A 99 -3.62 -6.28 -7.71
C ASN A 99 -5.08 -5.81 -7.76
N GLY A 100 -5.33 -4.51 -7.84
CA GLY A 100 -6.68 -3.94 -8.03
C GLY A 100 -7.65 -4.11 -6.86
N MET A 101 -7.21 -4.58 -5.68
CA MET A 101 -8.11 -4.97 -4.59
C MET A 101 -8.89 -3.81 -3.94
N CYS A 102 -8.30 -2.62 -3.93
CA CYS A 102 -8.87 -1.41 -3.34
C CYS A 102 -8.54 -0.17 -4.19
N CYS A 103 -9.11 0.96 -3.83
CA CYS A 103 -8.89 2.24 -4.48
C CYS A 103 -8.77 3.33 -3.42
N PHE A 104 -7.71 4.11 -3.51
CA PHE A 104 -7.45 5.29 -2.69
C PHE A 104 -7.91 6.52 -3.46
N GLN A 105 -8.60 7.45 -2.81
CA GLN A 105 -9.08 8.69 -3.43
C GLN A 105 -8.97 9.86 -2.47
N GLY A 106 -8.41 10.98 -2.92
CA GLY A 106 -8.31 12.19 -2.12
C GLY A 106 -7.67 13.33 -2.88
N ARG A 107 -7.31 14.40 -2.17
CA ARG A 107 -6.53 15.50 -2.74
C ARG A 107 -5.18 14.98 -3.25
N LYS A 108 -4.74 15.43 -4.43
CA LYS A 108 -3.47 15.03 -5.09
C LYS A 108 -2.26 14.92 -4.14
N SER A 109 -1.96 15.92 -3.34
CA SER A 109 -0.87 15.98 -2.36
C SER A 109 -1.01 14.90 -1.29
N GLN A 110 -2.22 14.73 -0.74
CA GLN A 110 -2.51 13.71 0.26
C GLN A 110 -2.40 12.29 -0.31
N ALA A 111 -2.96 12.08 -1.51
CA ALA A 111 -2.88 10.81 -2.21
C ALA A 111 -1.43 10.48 -2.62
N ALA A 112 -0.65 11.47 -3.08
CA ALA A 112 0.76 11.31 -3.40
C ALA A 112 1.58 10.95 -2.16
N ALA A 113 1.34 11.63 -1.03
CA ALA A 113 2.00 11.33 0.24
C ALA A 113 1.64 9.91 0.73
N ALA A 114 0.37 9.51 0.63
CA ALA A 114 -0.06 8.16 0.98
C ALA A 114 0.63 7.11 0.09
N LEU A 115 0.65 7.30 -1.22
CA LEU A 115 1.33 6.39 -2.16
C LEU A 115 2.84 6.30 -1.89
N ALA A 116 3.50 7.43 -1.61
CA ALA A 116 4.92 7.44 -1.26
C ALA A 116 5.21 6.64 0.03
N ARG A 117 4.37 6.81 1.06
CA ARG A 117 4.47 6.04 2.31
C ARG A 117 4.24 4.55 2.09
N LEU A 118 3.24 4.17 1.30
CA LEU A 118 2.97 2.77 0.95
C LEU A 118 4.15 2.14 0.19
N ARG A 119 4.79 2.88 -0.72
CA ARG A 119 5.99 2.44 -1.44
C ARG A 119 7.24 2.34 -0.56
N ALA A 120 7.28 3.06 0.56
CA ALA A 120 8.35 2.93 1.55
C ALA A 120 8.07 1.82 2.58
N SER A 121 6.85 1.25 2.58
CA SER A 121 6.40 0.28 3.56
C SER A 121 6.75 -1.17 3.21
N PRO A 122 6.56 -2.10 4.15
CA PRO A 122 6.54 -3.53 3.84
C PRO A 122 5.56 -3.97 2.76
N LEU A 123 4.56 -3.14 2.40
CA LEU A 123 3.61 -3.40 1.31
C LEU A 123 4.07 -2.90 -0.07
N ALA A 124 5.31 -2.42 -0.20
CA ALA A 124 5.78 -1.73 -1.40
C ALA A 124 5.57 -2.49 -2.71
N GLY A 125 5.68 -3.82 -2.73
CA GLY A 125 5.51 -4.61 -3.95
C GLY A 125 4.09 -4.60 -4.49
N MET A 126 3.08 -4.37 -3.64
CA MET A 126 1.68 -4.19 -4.08
C MET A 126 1.44 -2.83 -4.73
N TYR A 127 2.33 -1.86 -4.56
CA TYR A 127 2.18 -0.48 -5.02
C TYR A 127 3.29 -0.02 -5.98
N SER A 128 4.03 -0.98 -6.53
CA SER A 128 5.20 -0.70 -7.36
C SER A 128 4.78 -0.01 -8.66
N GLY A 129 3.76 -0.53 -9.34
CA GLY A 129 3.20 -0.02 -10.58
C GLY A 129 2.08 1.01 -10.41
N SER A 130 1.65 1.30 -9.18
CA SER A 130 0.57 2.24 -8.92
C SER A 130 0.86 3.66 -9.39
N LEU A 131 -0.10 4.29 -10.06
CA LEU A 131 0.02 5.68 -10.53
C LEU A 131 -1.11 6.52 -9.96
N LEU A 132 -0.84 7.82 -9.76
CA LEU A 132 -1.88 8.79 -9.47
C LEU A 132 -2.64 9.09 -10.77
N GLU A 133 -3.92 8.77 -10.77
CA GLU A 133 -4.79 8.93 -11.92
C GLU A 133 -5.68 10.17 -11.71
N GLU A 134 -5.39 11.22 -12.48
CA GLU A 134 -6.18 12.43 -12.58
C GLU A 134 -7.34 12.24 -13.56
N GLY A 135 -8.51 12.78 -13.27
CA GLY A 135 -9.62 12.84 -14.22
C GLY A 135 -10.29 11.50 -14.59
N GLN A 136 -9.79 10.35 -14.11
CA GLN A 136 -10.39 9.03 -14.35
C GLN A 136 -11.62 8.72 -13.47
N GLY A 137 -12.20 9.75 -12.86
CA GLY A 137 -13.36 9.62 -12.01
C GLY A 137 -13.06 9.13 -10.60
N ARG A 138 -14.11 9.13 -9.77
CA ARG A 138 -14.04 8.70 -8.37
C ARG A 138 -13.86 7.19 -8.28
N CYS A 139 -13.29 6.68 -7.17
CA CYS A 139 -13.18 5.24 -6.93
C CYS A 139 -14.51 4.49 -7.16
N GLN A 140 -15.63 5.10 -6.75
CA GLN A 140 -16.97 4.56 -6.97
C GLN A 140 -17.34 4.34 -8.44
N GLN A 141 -16.93 5.24 -9.34
CA GLN A 141 -17.17 5.14 -10.78
C GLN A 141 -16.35 4.01 -11.42
N ARG A 142 -15.25 3.61 -10.76
CA ARG A 142 -14.33 2.55 -11.20
C ARG A 142 -14.63 1.18 -10.58
N GLY A 143 -15.82 1.03 -9.98
CA GLY A 143 -16.23 -0.23 -9.36
C GLY A 143 -15.80 -0.41 -7.90
N TYR A 144 -15.31 0.63 -7.22
CA TYR A 144 -14.93 0.59 -5.80
C TYR A 144 -15.96 1.33 -4.95
N GLY A 145 -17.03 0.64 -4.57
CA GLY A 145 -18.19 1.27 -3.91
C GLY A 145 -18.25 1.09 -2.41
N THR A 146 -17.43 0.24 -1.82
CA THR A 146 -17.54 -0.11 -0.40
C THR A 146 -16.48 0.64 0.39
N PRO A 147 -16.84 1.69 1.15
CA PRO A 147 -15.87 2.42 1.95
C PRO A 147 -15.30 1.49 3.03
N LEU A 148 -13.97 1.52 3.21
CA LEU A 148 -13.27 0.82 4.27
C LEU A 148 -12.89 1.80 5.39
N PRO A 149 -12.85 1.34 6.66
CA PRO A 149 -12.41 2.18 7.76
C PRO A 149 -10.96 2.64 7.53
N ARG A 150 -10.72 3.95 7.69
CA ARG A 150 -9.42 4.57 7.47
C ARG A 150 -8.69 4.75 8.78
N ARG A 151 -7.49 4.19 8.92
CA ARG A 151 -6.65 4.42 10.10
C ARG A 151 -5.32 5.13 9.79
N CYS A 152 -4.77 4.96 8.59
CA CYS A 152 -3.36 5.33 8.35
C CYS A 152 -3.15 6.63 7.56
N PHE A 153 -4.12 7.05 6.73
CA PHE A 153 -3.95 8.19 5.82
C PHE A 153 -5.09 9.19 5.97
N SER A 154 -4.85 10.27 6.72
CA SER A 154 -5.80 11.38 6.87
C SER A 154 -6.07 12.04 5.51
N GLY A 155 -7.34 12.27 5.19
CA GLY A 155 -7.73 12.95 3.94
C GLY A 155 -7.80 12.07 2.68
N VAL A 156 -7.31 10.83 2.73
CA VAL A 156 -7.39 9.88 1.60
C VAL A 156 -8.44 8.82 1.90
N GLY A 157 -9.51 8.75 1.12
CA GLY A 157 -10.58 7.74 1.12
C GLY A 157 -10.05 6.37 0.70
N LEU A 158 -10.50 5.30 1.34
CA LEU A 158 -10.20 3.93 0.93
C LEU A 158 -11.49 3.19 0.60
N PHE A 159 -11.57 2.60 -0.59
CA PHE A 159 -12.74 1.92 -1.09
C PHE A 159 -12.37 0.53 -1.61
N ALA A 160 -13.06 -0.51 -1.15
CA ALA A 160 -12.90 -1.87 -1.65
C ALA A 160 -13.59 -2.05 -3.01
N SER A 161 -13.04 -2.94 -3.83
CA SER A 161 -13.67 -3.34 -5.09
C SER A 161 -15.03 -4.01 -4.85
N LYS A 162 -15.97 -3.82 -5.78
CA LYS A 162 -17.24 -4.56 -5.81
C LYS A 162 -17.08 -5.97 -6.37
N ASP A 163 -15.98 -6.25 -7.05
CA ASP A 163 -15.67 -7.56 -7.60
C ASP A 163 -15.36 -8.55 -6.45
N PRO A 164 -16.10 -9.69 -6.35
CA PRO A 164 -15.84 -10.68 -5.31
C PRO A 164 -14.41 -11.24 -5.36
N ALA A 165 -13.82 -11.44 -6.55
CA ALA A 165 -12.46 -11.95 -6.68
C ALA A 165 -11.43 -10.99 -6.07
N HIS A 166 -11.59 -9.69 -6.28
CA HIS A 166 -10.75 -8.67 -5.66
C HIS A 166 -10.97 -8.57 -4.14
N ARG A 167 -12.19 -8.83 -3.65
CA ARG A 167 -12.49 -8.83 -2.22
C ARG A 167 -11.86 -9.99 -1.47
N GLU A 168 -11.70 -11.15 -2.12
CA GLU A 168 -10.95 -12.27 -1.54
C GLU A 168 -9.47 -11.92 -1.36
N LEU A 169 -8.89 -11.14 -2.28
CA LEU A 169 -7.50 -10.67 -2.17
C LEU A 169 -7.26 -9.74 -0.97
N LEU A 170 -8.26 -8.94 -0.58
CA LEU A 170 -8.15 -8.01 0.57
C LEU A 170 -7.79 -8.74 1.88
N ALA A 171 -8.24 -9.98 2.07
CA ALA A 171 -7.98 -10.73 3.30
C ALA A 171 -6.55 -11.29 3.39
N GLY A 172 -5.92 -11.59 2.25
CA GLY A 172 -4.67 -12.37 2.22
C GLY A 172 -3.48 -11.66 1.59
N SER A 173 -3.69 -10.71 0.68
CA SER A 173 -2.59 -10.13 -0.10
C SER A 173 -1.63 -9.29 0.74
N GLU A 174 -2.13 -8.50 1.70
CA GLU A 174 -1.28 -7.78 2.65
C GLU A 174 -0.41 -8.74 3.46
N MET A 175 -1.01 -9.82 3.99
CA MET A 175 -0.28 -10.81 4.78
C MET A 175 0.78 -11.54 3.95
N SER A 176 0.45 -11.93 2.72
CA SER A 176 1.39 -12.55 1.78
C SER A 176 2.57 -11.64 1.47
N GLU A 177 2.30 -10.35 1.26
CA GLU A 177 3.34 -9.35 0.98
C GLU A 177 4.22 -9.10 2.22
N LEU A 178 3.62 -9.03 3.41
CA LEU A 178 4.35 -8.96 4.67
C LEU A 178 5.27 -10.17 4.90
N HIS A 179 4.78 -11.38 4.59
CA HIS A 179 5.58 -12.60 4.65
C HIS A 179 6.76 -12.55 3.68
N ARG A 180 6.52 -12.10 2.44
CA ARG A 180 7.57 -11.92 1.43
C ARG A 180 8.64 -10.94 1.92
N TRP A 181 8.24 -9.74 2.33
CA TRP A 181 9.14 -8.68 2.80
C TRP A 181 9.96 -9.10 4.02
N SER A 182 9.33 -9.76 4.99
CA SER A 182 10.01 -10.22 6.21
C SER A 182 10.99 -11.35 5.92
N SER A 183 10.64 -12.28 5.04
CA SER A 183 11.51 -13.38 4.61
C SER A 183 12.75 -12.89 3.88
N GLU A 184 12.62 -11.91 2.97
CA GLU A 184 13.73 -11.32 2.23
C GLU A 184 14.77 -10.63 3.14
N ARG A 185 14.35 -10.21 4.33
CA ARG A 185 15.19 -9.51 5.32
C ARG A 185 15.65 -10.40 6.47
N GLY A 186 15.24 -11.66 6.51
CA GLY A 186 15.50 -12.55 7.65
C GLY A 186 14.87 -12.05 8.96
N LEU A 187 13.75 -11.33 8.87
CA LEU A 187 12.99 -10.80 10.00
C LEU A 187 11.71 -11.61 10.22
N GLY A 188 11.17 -11.59 11.45
CA GLY A 188 9.84 -12.12 11.72
C GLY A 188 8.72 -11.17 11.28
N ILE A 189 7.53 -11.71 10.99
CA ILE A 189 6.32 -10.97 10.57
C ILE A 189 5.96 -9.82 11.52
N ALA A 190 6.23 -9.97 12.81
CA ALA A 190 5.98 -8.94 13.82
C ALA A 190 6.74 -7.63 13.56
N ASN A 191 7.96 -7.69 13.02
CA ASN A 191 8.72 -6.49 12.66
C ASN A 191 8.09 -5.76 11.47
N ALA A 192 7.59 -6.52 10.49
CA ALA A 192 6.93 -5.94 9.32
C ALA A 192 5.61 -5.27 9.70
N LEU A 193 4.83 -5.88 10.60
CA LEU A 193 3.62 -5.26 11.17
C LEU A 193 3.93 -3.99 11.96
N ALA A 194 4.99 -4.00 12.77
CA ALA A 194 5.41 -2.82 13.52
C ALA A 194 5.82 -1.65 12.60
N GLU A 195 6.50 -1.94 11.48
CA GLU A 195 6.83 -0.90 10.48
C GLU A 195 5.58 -0.32 9.80
N ILE A 196 4.58 -1.15 9.48
CA ILE A 196 3.29 -0.64 8.97
C ILE A 196 2.61 0.24 10.01
N GLU A 197 2.58 -0.18 11.27
CA GLU A 197 1.94 0.58 12.35
C GLU A 197 2.59 1.96 12.52
N GLN A 198 3.92 2.04 12.43
CA GLN A 198 4.64 3.32 12.46
C GLN A 198 4.20 4.26 11.34
N LEU A 199 3.98 3.76 10.12
CA LEU A 199 3.49 4.57 9.00
C LEU A 199 2.10 5.15 9.25
N CYS A 200 1.24 4.40 9.95
CA CYS A 200 -0.08 4.85 10.36
C CYS A 200 -0.02 5.89 11.47
N ALA A 201 0.90 5.74 12.44
CA ALA A 201 1.07 6.67 13.55
C ALA A 201 1.52 8.07 13.09
N PHE A 202 2.45 8.15 12.12
CA PHE A 202 2.90 9.42 11.55
C PHE A 202 1.82 10.15 10.73
N GLY A 203 0.71 9.49 10.39
CA GLY A 203 -0.45 10.11 9.73
C GLY A 203 -1.37 10.89 10.68
N ALA A 204 -1.35 10.58 11.98
CA ALA A 204 -2.25 11.21 12.95
C ALA A 204 -1.78 12.61 13.41
N VAL A 205 -0.50 12.95 13.20
CA VAL A 205 0.14 14.09 13.89
C VAL A 205 0.01 15.43 13.16
N SER A 206 -0.55 15.49 11.94
CA SER A 206 -0.35 16.69 11.07
C SER A 206 -1.61 17.38 10.53
N ALA A 207 -2.78 17.24 11.17
CA ALA A 207 -3.91 18.13 10.86
C ALA A 207 -4.03 19.31 11.85
N GLU A 208 -3.57 19.17 13.09
CA GLU A 208 -3.80 20.19 14.14
C GLU A 208 -2.51 20.94 14.58
N HIS A 209 -1.32 20.41 14.29
CA HIS A 209 -0.05 21.01 14.74
C HIS A 209 0.63 21.95 13.72
N PHE A 210 -0.02 22.28 12.59
CA PHE A 210 0.52 23.23 11.60
C PHE A 210 -0.19 24.60 11.62
N VAL A 211 -0.90 24.92 12.71
CA VAL A 211 -1.64 26.20 12.88
C VAL A 211 -0.99 27.13 13.92
N GLU A 212 0.07 26.74 14.62
CA GLU A 212 0.79 27.63 15.53
C GLU A 212 2.27 27.73 15.15
N GLY A 213 2.60 28.78 14.39
CA GLY A 213 3.97 29.14 14.00
C GLY A 213 4.03 30.44 13.22
#